data_AF-A0A6I4V1P8-F1
#
_entry.id   AF-A0A6I4V1P8-F1
#
_cell.length_a   1.000
_cell.length_b   1.000
_cell.length_c   1.000
_cell.angle_alpha   90.00
_cell.angle_beta   90.00
_cell.angle_gamma   90.00
#
_symmetry.space_group_name_H-M   'P 1'
#
loop_
_entity.id
_entity.type
_entity.pdbx_description
1 polymer ?
#
loop_
_entity_poly.entity_id
_entity_poly.type
_entity_poly.pdbx_seq_one_letter_code
_entity_poly.pdbx_strand_id
1 'polypeptide(L)'
;MNRQDMLAGLLAQAASEGGELVTLRAIIEEASEMGADRAMHRLGLSDDNAQDDIDELRELLQAWRDAKASASKAAIAWIVRGILAMLLIGIAVRIGVPDMLR
;
A
#
# COMPACT_ATOMS: atom_id res chain seq x y z
N MET A 1 -25.37 -12.67 7.75
CA MET A 1 -24.57 -13.26 8.85
C MET A 1 -23.13 -12.84 8.64
N ASN A 2 -22.59 -12.06 9.56
CA ASN A 2 -21.16 -11.74 9.60
C ASN A 2 -20.39 -13.01 10.05
N ARG A 3 -19.10 -13.11 9.71
CA ARG A 3 -18.25 -14.27 10.04
C ARG A 3 -18.16 -14.49 11.57
N GLN A 4 -18.25 -13.42 12.34
CA GLN A 4 -18.31 -13.45 13.81
C GLN A 4 -19.60 -14.08 14.32
N ASP A 5 -20.73 -13.83 13.65
CA ASP A 5 -22.03 -14.41 14.01
C ASP A 5 -22.05 -15.92 13.79
N MET A 6 -21.31 -16.42 12.78
CA MET A 6 -21.18 -17.86 12.49
C MET A 6 -20.44 -18.59 13.60
N LEU A 7 -19.27 -18.09 14.02
CA LEU A 7 -18.47 -18.70 15.10
C LEU A 7 -19.23 -18.68 16.43
N ALA A 8 -19.85 -17.55 16.77
CA ALA A 8 -20.67 -17.44 17.98
C ALA A 8 -21.87 -18.40 17.95
N GLY A 9 -22.53 -18.55 16.79
CA GLY A 9 -23.64 -19.50 16.61
C GLY A 9 -23.21 -20.96 16.76
N LEU A 10 -22.07 -21.34 16.18
CA LEU A 10 -21.51 -22.69 16.34
C LEU A 10 -21.10 -22.99 17.78
N LEU A 11 -20.56 -22.00 18.49
CA LEU A 11 -20.18 -22.14 19.90
C LEU A 11 -21.41 -22.31 20.80
N ALA A 12 -22.46 -21.52 20.56
CA ALA A 12 -23.72 -21.63 21.27
C ALA A 12 -24.40 -22.98 21.01
N GLN A 13 -24.37 -23.47 19.77
CA GLN A 13 -24.86 -24.80 19.43
C GLN A 13 -24.06 -25.91 20.15
N ALA A 14 -22.73 -25.89 20.05
CA ALA A 14 -21.88 -26.89 20.69
C ALA A 14 -22.03 -26.88 22.23
N ALA A 15 -22.19 -25.71 22.84
CA ALA A 15 -22.48 -25.58 24.27
C ALA A 15 -23.85 -26.18 24.63
N SER A 16 -24.88 -25.99 23.79
CA SER A 16 -26.21 -26.57 23.98
C SER A 16 -26.23 -28.10 23.83
N GLU A 17 -25.29 -28.65 23.05
CA GLU A 17 -25.09 -30.09 22.87
C GLU A 17 -24.21 -30.72 23.98
N GLY A 18 -23.85 -29.94 25.01
CA GLY A 18 -23.11 -30.42 26.19
C GLY A 18 -21.60 -30.17 26.15
N GLY A 19 -21.10 -29.40 25.17
CA GLY A 19 -19.70 -28.99 25.11
C GLY A 19 -19.33 -28.00 26.22
N GLU A 20 -18.24 -28.26 26.92
CA GLU A 20 -17.71 -27.32 27.92
C GLU A 20 -17.10 -26.08 27.24
N LEU A 21 -17.56 -24.90 27.62
CA LEU A 21 -17.11 -23.63 27.02
C LEU A 21 -15.59 -23.41 27.12
N VAL A 22 -14.97 -23.89 28.20
CA VAL A 22 -13.52 -23.79 28.40
C VAL A 22 -12.79 -24.61 27.33
N THR A 23 -13.20 -25.85 27.12
CA THR A 23 -12.65 -26.76 26.11
C THR A 23 -12.85 -26.20 24.70
N LEU A 24 -14.04 -25.68 24.39
CA LEU A 24 -14.33 -25.05 23.09
C LEU A 24 -13.45 -23.82 22.84
N ARG A 25 -13.24 -22.97 23.86
CA ARG A 25 -12.34 -21.81 23.77
C ARG A 25 -10.91 -22.26 23.50
N ALA A 26 -10.41 -23.26 24.22
CA ALA A 26 -9.06 -23.79 24.05
C ALA A 26 -8.83 -24.34 22.63
N ILE A 27 -9.79 -25.11 22.10
CA ILE A 27 -9.71 -25.63 20.72
C ILE A 27 -9.64 -24.49 19.71
N ILE A 28 -10.44 -23.44 19.89
CA ILE A 28 -10.47 -22.29 18.97
C ILE A 28 -9.17 -21.50 19.05
N GLU A 29 -8.65 -21.25 20.24
CA GLU A 29 -7.39 -20.55 20.46
C GLU A 29 -6.24 -21.31 19.78
N GLU A 30 -6.11 -22.60 20.03
CA GLU A 30 -5.10 -23.47 19.41
C GLU A 30 -5.25 -23.57 17.89
N ALA A 31 -6.47 -23.77 17.38
CA ALA A 31 -6.72 -23.83 15.94
C ALA A 31 -6.44 -22.49 15.24
N SER A 32 -6.71 -21.37 15.91
CA SER A 32 -6.46 -20.02 15.39
C SER A 32 -4.97 -19.72 15.38
N GLU A 33 -4.25 -20.05 16.46
CA GLU A 33 -2.79 -19.89 16.55
C GLU A 33 -2.08 -20.76 15.51
N MET A 34 -2.39 -22.05 15.43
CA MET A 34 -1.87 -22.93 14.38
C MET A 34 -2.23 -22.47 12.96
N GLY A 35 -3.40 -21.84 12.79
CA GLY A 35 -3.86 -21.30 11.52
C GLY A 35 -3.08 -20.06 11.10
N ALA A 36 -2.85 -19.15 12.06
CA ALA A 36 -2.06 -17.95 11.88
C ALA A 36 -0.60 -18.29 11.57
N ASP A 37 0.01 -19.19 12.35
CA ASP A 37 1.37 -19.66 12.13
C ASP A 37 1.56 -20.28 10.73
N ARG A 38 0.65 -21.18 10.32
CA ARG A 38 0.66 -21.74 8.96
C ARG A 38 0.52 -20.68 7.87
N ALA A 39 -0.27 -19.63 8.10
CA ALA A 39 -0.42 -18.53 7.16
C ALA A 39 0.85 -17.68 7.08
N MET A 40 1.44 -17.33 8.21
CA MET A 40 2.72 -16.59 8.28
C MET A 40 3.84 -17.40 7.62
N HIS A 41 3.94 -18.69 7.89
CA HIS A 41 4.93 -19.56 7.27
C HIS A 41 4.77 -19.66 5.74
N ARG A 42 3.53 -19.76 5.23
CA ARG A 42 3.26 -19.74 3.79
C ARG A 42 3.62 -18.42 3.11
N LEU A 43 3.53 -17.31 3.86
CA LEU A 43 3.95 -15.99 3.40
C LEU A 43 5.46 -15.77 3.57
N GLY A 44 6.18 -16.70 4.22
CA GLY A 44 7.60 -16.52 4.55
C GLY A 44 7.84 -15.51 5.66
N LEU A 45 6.84 -15.25 6.52
CA LEU A 45 6.87 -14.26 7.60
C LEU A 45 6.90 -14.91 9.00
N SER A 46 7.47 -16.11 9.12
CA SER A 46 7.48 -16.88 10.36
C SER A 46 8.77 -16.73 11.19
N ASP A 47 9.75 -16.00 10.68
CA ASP A 47 10.99 -15.73 11.41
C ASP A 47 10.91 -14.43 12.23
N ASP A 48 11.81 -14.30 13.21
CA ASP A 48 11.82 -13.18 14.16
C ASP A 48 12.10 -11.81 13.49
N ASN A 49 12.70 -11.79 12.29
CA ASN A 49 13.03 -10.55 11.57
C ASN A 49 11.95 -10.15 10.54
N ALA A 50 10.92 -10.99 10.33
CA ALA A 50 9.91 -10.76 9.29
C ALA A 50 9.19 -9.42 9.42
N GLN A 51 9.02 -8.91 10.65
CA GLN A 51 8.43 -7.59 10.87
C GLN A 51 9.35 -6.46 10.37
N ASP A 52 10.64 -6.52 10.73
CA ASP A 52 11.63 -5.52 10.36
C ASP A 52 11.81 -5.46 8.83
N ASP A 53 11.88 -6.62 8.18
CA ASP A 53 11.98 -6.72 6.72
C ASP A 53 10.78 -6.07 6.02
N ILE A 54 9.56 -6.29 6.54
CA ILE A 54 8.34 -5.68 5.99
C ILE A 54 8.33 -4.16 6.18
N ASP A 55 8.81 -3.68 7.32
CA ASP A 55 8.89 -2.25 7.59
C ASP A 55 9.96 -1.58 6.71
N GLU A 56 11.11 -2.21 6.49
CA GLU A 56 12.12 -1.73 5.53
C GLU A 56 11.57 -1.68 4.10
N LEU A 57 10.87 -2.72 3.64
CA LEU A 57 10.23 -2.73 2.31
C LEU A 57 9.20 -1.60 2.16
N ARG A 58 8.44 -1.30 3.21
CA ARG A 58 7.48 -0.20 3.21
C ARG A 58 8.18 1.15 3.11
N GLU A 59 9.28 1.33 3.83
CA GLU A 59 10.08 2.55 3.77
C GLU A 59 10.69 2.75 2.37
N LEU A 60 11.26 1.69 1.78
CA LEU A 60 11.78 1.71 0.41
C LEU A 60 10.69 2.05 -0.63
N LEU A 61 9.51 1.45 -0.50
CA LEU A 61 8.37 1.76 -1.38
C LEU A 61 7.88 3.19 -1.22
N GLN A 62 7.90 3.72 0.00
CA GLN A 62 7.56 5.11 0.27
C GLN A 62 8.57 6.05 -0.38
N ALA A 63 9.87 5.82 -0.17
CA ALA A 63 10.94 6.60 -0.79
C ALA A 63 10.87 6.57 -2.32
N TRP A 64 10.60 5.40 -2.91
CA TRP A 64 10.41 5.27 -4.36
C TRP A 64 9.18 6.04 -4.86
N ARG A 65 8.06 5.95 -4.16
CA ARG A 65 6.83 6.67 -4.51
C ARG A 65 7.06 8.19 -4.46
N ASP A 66 7.77 8.67 -3.45
CA ASP A 66 8.09 10.07 -3.29
C ASP A 66 9.04 10.55 -4.39
N ALA A 67 10.06 9.76 -4.72
CA ALA A 67 10.96 10.04 -5.83
C ALA A 67 10.22 10.08 -7.18
N LYS A 68 9.32 9.13 -7.44
CA LYS A 68 8.47 9.10 -8.64
C LYS A 68 7.56 10.32 -8.74
N ALA A 69 6.96 10.73 -7.62
CA ALA A 69 6.13 11.93 -7.57
C ALA A 69 6.95 13.21 -7.76
N SER A 70 8.17 13.26 -7.24
CA SER A 70 9.10 14.38 -7.45
C SER A 70 9.53 14.48 -8.91
N ALA A 71 9.91 13.35 -9.53
CA ALA A 71 10.31 13.29 -10.93
C ALA A 71 9.18 13.71 -11.88
N SER A 72 7.94 13.27 -11.65
CA SER A 72 6.80 13.65 -12.48
C SER A 72 6.49 15.16 -12.40
N LYS A 73 6.54 15.74 -11.19
CA LYS A 73 6.40 17.20 -11.00
C LYS A 73 7.48 17.97 -11.74
N ALA A 74 8.73 17.54 -11.63
CA ALA A 74 9.85 18.17 -12.33
C ALA A 74 9.69 18.08 -13.86
N ALA A 75 9.33 16.91 -14.38
CA ALA A 75 9.09 16.71 -15.81
C ALA A 75 7.98 17.64 -16.34
N ILE A 76 6.84 17.73 -15.64
CA ILE A 76 5.74 18.63 -16.00
C ILE A 76 6.22 20.08 -15.99
N ALA A 77 6.97 20.50 -14.96
CA ALA A 77 7.50 21.86 -14.88
C ALA A 77 8.43 22.20 -16.06
N TRP A 78 9.32 21.28 -16.45
CA TRP A 78 10.18 21.45 -17.62
C TRP A 78 9.40 21.53 -18.92
N ILE A 79 8.37 20.69 -19.10
CA ILE A 79 7.51 20.71 -20.28
C ILE A 79 6.78 22.06 -20.39
N VAL A 80 6.16 22.53 -19.31
CA VAL A 80 5.45 23.82 -19.30
C VAL A 80 6.42 24.96 -19.61
N ARG A 81 7.62 24.98 -18.99
CA ARG A 81 8.66 25.96 -19.29
C ARG A 81 9.09 25.93 -20.76
N GLY A 82 9.27 24.73 -21.33
CA GLY A 82 9.61 24.54 -22.75
C GLY A 82 8.53 25.09 -23.68
N ILE A 83 7.26 24.79 -23.40
CA ILE A 83 6.13 25.30 -24.19
C ILE A 83 6.05 26.84 -24.11
N LEU A 84 6.16 27.42 -22.91
CA LEU A 84 6.14 28.87 -22.73
C LEU A 84 7.31 29.56 -23.45
N ALA A 85 8.51 29.00 -23.36
CA ALA A 85 9.68 29.53 -24.07
C ALA A 85 9.47 29.49 -25.60
N MET A 86 8.95 28.38 -26.14
CA MET A 86 8.60 28.29 -27.56
C MET A 86 7.53 29.30 -27.97
N LEU A 87 6.53 29.54 -27.12
CA LEU A 87 5.48 30.53 -27.36
C LEU A 87 6.08 31.95 -27.44
N LEU A 88 6.94 32.32 -26.48
CA LEU A 88 7.61 33.63 -26.48
C LEU A 88 8.50 33.82 -27.72
N ILE A 89 9.26 32.80 -28.11
CA ILE A 89 10.05 32.82 -29.36
C ILE A 89 9.13 33.04 -30.56
N GLY A 90 8.02 32.30 -30.65
CA GLY A 90 7.04 32.46 -31.72
C GLY A 90 6.46 33.88 -31.79
N ILE A 91 6.15 34.49 -30.64
CA ILE A 91 5.70 35.89 -30.57
C ILE A 91 6.81 36.84 -31.02
N ALA A 92 8.04 36.69 -30.53
CA ALA A 92 9.16 37.56 -30.88
C ALA A 92 9.45 37.56 -32.38
N VAL A 93 9.40 36.38 -33.01
CA VAL A 93 9.51 36.23 -34.47
C VAL A 93 8.32 36.88 -35.18
N ARG A 94 7.09 36.69 -34.68
CA ARG A 94 5.89 37.26 -35.29
C ARG A 94 5.86 38.79 -35.29
N ILE A 95 6.40 39.41 -34.23
CA ILE A 95 6.44 40.87 -34.06
C ILE A 95 7.66 41.51 -34.77
N GLY A 96 8.62 40.71 -35.25
CA GLY A 96 9.79 41.23 -35.97
C GLY A 96 10.86 41.80 -35.04
N VAL A 97 10.94 41.33 -33.80
CA VAL A 97 12.00 41.71 -32.85
C VAL A 97 13.42 41.55 -33.44
N PRO A 98 13.72 40.49 -34.23
CA PRO A 98 15.04 40.37 -34.87
C PRO A 98 15.37 41.51 -35.84
N ASP A 99 14.36 42.11 -36.48
CA ASP A 99 14.54 43.21 -37.42
C ASP A 99 14.73 44.56 -36.71
N MET A 100 14.30 44.70 -35.45
CA MET A 100 14.56 45.87 -34.60
C MET A 100 15.96 45.87 -33.96
N LEU A 101 16.65 44.73 -33.96
CA LEU A 101 18.00 44.56 -33.38
C LEU A 101 19.13 44.68 -34.42
N ARG A 102 18.79 44.84 -35.71
CA ARG A 102 19.73 45.19 -36.78
C ARG A 102 19.89 46.70 -36.90
#